data_AF-A0AA35TVS9-F1
#
_entry.id   AF-A0AA35TVS9-F1
#
_cell.length_a   1.000
_cell.length_b   1.000
_cell.length_c   1.000
_cell.angle_alpha   90.00
_cell.angle_beta   90.00
_cell.angle_gamma   90.00
#
_symmetry.space_group_name_H-M   'P 1'
#
loop_
_entity.id
_entity.type
_entity.pdbx_description
1 polymer ?
#
loop_
_entity_poly.entity_id
_entity_poly.type
_entity_poly.pdbx_seq_one_letter_code
_entity_poly.pdbx_strand_id
1 'polypeptide(L)'
;MIALANRPGFPFLGNDFYAALGDMFSCHAVDNPDLESELAMLRQYGRDVPEHLLEKLVGAFSELRAMADEGLIAYPYSTREVVAIVKHLQEFPHEGVSSVARNVFDFDTHNPDLLQVIMRVLHRHGIPAGASSSSVRLSPQYPLPALQQIGQWIVKTDNAMTLDCHHLPVALKFVVRDHQEALQQNWIWRRSM
;
A
#
# COMPACT_ATOMS: atom_id res chain seq x y z
N MET A 1 25.50 -13.37 -30.46
CA MET A 1 24.48 -14.16 -29.74
C MET A 1 24.35 -13.58 -28.34
N ILE A 2 23.13 -13.40 -27.83
CA ILE A 2 22.89 -12.88 -26.47
C ILE A 2 22.19 -13.99 -25.69
N ALA A 3 22.70 -14.31 -24.50
CA ALA A 3 22.08 -15.26 -23.57
C ALA A 3 21.61 -14.50 -22.33
N LEU A 4 20.39 -14.79 -21.87
CA LEU A 4 19.85 -14.26 -20.63
C LEU A 4 19.84 -15.38 -19.60
N ALA A 5 20.41 -15.11 -18.43
CA ALA A 5 20.43 -16.03 -17.30
C ALA A 5 20.10 -15.26 -16.02
N ASN A 6 19.46 -15.93 -15.07
CA ASN A 6 19.23 -15.36 -13.75
C ASN A 6 20.56 -15.25 -13.00
N ARG A 7 20.66 -14.28 -12.09
CA ARG A 7 21.80 -14.19 -11.18
C ARG A 7 21.90 -15.50 -10.38
N PRO A 8 23.10 -16.11 -10.29
CA PRO A 8 23.28 -17.33 -9.50
C PRO A 8 23.06 -17.04 -8.02
N GLY A 9 22.25 -17.86 -7.35
CA GLY A 9 21.97 -17.75 -5.92
C GLY A 9 20.51 -18.01 -5.57
N PHE A 10 20.22 -18.17 -4.27
CA PHE A 10 18.84 -18.27 -3.78
C PHE A 10 18.07 -16.96 -4.05
N PRO A 11 16.77 -17.01 -4.42
CA PRO A 11 15.91 -18.17 -4.63
C PRO A 11 16.02 -18.82 -6.03
N PHE A 12 16.86 -18.29 -6.90
CA PHE A 12 17.03 -18.74 -8.28
C PHE A 12 18.08 -19.86 -8.39
N LEU A 13 17.74 -21.03 -7.86
CA LEU A 13 18.55 -22.26 -7.90
C LEU A 13 18.57 -22.94 -9.29
N GLY A 14 18.51 -22.16 -10.37
CA GLY A 14 18.45 -22.68 -11.73
C GLY A 14 19.71 -23.47 -12.14
N ASN A 15 19.69 -23.99 -13.36
CA ASN A 15 20.84 -24.71 -13.92
C ASN A 15 22.13 -23.88 -13.83
N ASP A 16 23.25 -24.56 -13.62
CA ASP A 16 24.57 -23.97 -13.43
C ASP A 16 25.20 -23.48 -14.76
N PHE A 17 24.43 -22.71 -15.51
CA PHE A 17 24.82 -22.15 -16.81
C PHE A 17 26.11 -21.32 -16.67
N TYR A 18 26.22 -20.55 -15.60
CA TYR A 18 27.39 -19.70 -15.38
C TYR A 18 28.65 -20.52 -15.11
N ALA A 19 28.58 -21.59 -14.30
CA ALA A 19 29.75 -22.44 -14.09
C ALA A 19 30.15 -23.22 -15.34
N ALA A 20 29.17 -23.63 -16.16
CA ALA A 20 29.43 -24.47 -17.33
C ALA A 20 29.91 -23.68 -18.57
N LEU A 21 29.40 -22.47 -18.78
CA LEU A 21 29.60 -21.72 -20.03
C LEU A 21 30.02 -20.26 -19.81
N GLY A 22 30.14 -19.79 -18.56
CA GLY A 22 30.36 -18.37 -18.25
C GLY A 22 31.67 -17.79 -18.80
N ASP A 23 32.70 -18.62 -18.97
CA ASP A 23 33.99 -18.24 -19.56
C ASP A 23 33.92 -17.99 -21.08
N MET A 24 32.89 -18.48 -21.76
CA MET A 24 32.65 -18.27 -23.18
C MET A 24 31.89 -16.97 -23.50
N PHE A 25 31.42 -16.23 -22.48
CA PHE A 25 30.64 -15.00 -22.66
C PHE A 25 31.28 -13.79 -22.00
N SER A 26 31.08 -12.62 -22.60
CA SER A 26 31.22 -11.35 -21.88
C SER A 26 29.95 -11.12 -21.06
N CYS A 27 30.09 -11.09 -19.74
CA CYS A 27 28.95 -10.93 -18.84
C CYS A 27 28.64 -9.46 -18.57
N HIS A 28 27.35 -9.12 -18.66
CA HIS A 28 26.83 -7.83 -18.24
C HIS A 28 25.69 -8.08 -17.25
N ALA A 29 25.86 -7.61 -16.02
CA ALA A 29 24.80 -7.68 -15.02
C ALA A 29 23.74 -6.62 -15.34
N VAL A 30 22.48 -7.05 -15.37
CA VAL A 30 21.33 -6.16 -15.54
C VAL A 30 20.66 -6.07 -14.18
N ASP A 31 20.81 -4.91 -13.55
CA ASP A 31 20.12 -4.59 -12.30
C ASP A 31 18.68 -4.13 -12.57
N ASN A 32 17.91 -3.98 -11.50
CA ASN A 32 16.60 -3.36 -11.61
C ASN A 32 16.74 -1.92 -12.13
N PRO A 33 15.80 -1.46 -12.98
CA PRO A 33 15.82 -0.08 -13.47
C PRO A 33 15.72 0.91 -12.29
N ASP A 34 16.31 2.09 -12.47
CA ASP A 34 16.08 3.21 -11.59
C ASP A 34 14.61 3.69 -11.68
N LEU A 35 14.18 4.47 -10.69
CA LEU A 35 12.79 4.88 -10.56
C LEU A 35 12.26 5.62 -11.80
N GLU A 36 13.07 6.47 -12.43
CA GLU A 36 12.67 7.20 -13.64
C GLU A 36 12.52 6.26 -14.84
N SER A 37 13.47 5.34 -15.03
CA SER A 37 13.40 4.34 -16.10
C SER A 37 12.24 3.36 -15.90
N GLU A 38 11.98 2.92 -14.67
CA GLU A 38 10.87 2.02 -14.36
C GLU A 38 9.53 2.70 -14.66
N LEU A 39 9.35 3.96 -14.25
CA LEU A 39 8.16 4.75 -14.60
C LEU A 39 8.02 4.95 -16.11
N ALA A 40 9.09 5.31 -16.81
CA ALA A 40 9.08 5.49 -18.26
C ALA A 40 8.69 4.20 -19.00
N MET A 41 9.11 3.05 -18.49
CA MET A 41 8.71 1.74 -19.01
C MET A 41 7.23 1.43 -18.69
N LEU A 42 6.77 1.66 -17.46
CA LEU A 42 5.39 1.36 -17.05
C LEU A 42 4.36 2.22 -17.80
N ARG A 43 4.67 3.49 -18.09
CA ARG A 43 3.84 4.38 -18.93
C ARG A 43 3.56 3.78 -20.32
N GLN A 44 4.50 2.99 -20.85
CA GLN A 44 4.31 2.34 -22.15
C GLN A 44 3.36 1.14 -22.05
N TYR A 45 3.35 0.45 -20.91
CA TYR A 45 2.46 -0.69 -20.65
C TYR A 45 1.06 -0.28 -20.21
N GLY A 46 0.91 0.80 -19.46
CA GLY A 46 -0.36 1.30 -18.94
C GLY A 46 -0.61 2.76 -19.30
N ARG A 47 -0.94 3.02 -20.57
CA ARG A 47 -1.14 4.38 -21.10
C ARG A 47 -2.32 5.12 -20.47
N ASP A 48 -3.35 4.37 -20.08
CA ASP A 48 -4.57 4.92 -19.47
C ASP A 48 -4.55 4.78 -17.94
N VAL A 49 -3.48 4.21 -17.38
CA VAL A 49 -3.29 4.09 -15.93
C VAL A 49 -2.82 5.44 -15.39
N PRO A 50 -3.46 5.98 -14.33
CA PRO A 50 -3.08 7.28 -13.77
C PRO A 50 -1.62 7.32 -13.30
N GLU A 51 -0.90 8.39 -13.64
CA GLU A 51 0.53 8.55 -13.32
C GLU A 51 0.85 8.37 -11.83
N HIS A 52 0.06 9.01 -10.96
CA HIS A 52 0.22 8.89 -9.51
C HIS A 52 0.09 7.45 -9.00
N LEU A 53 -0.61 6.58 -9.73
CA LEU A 53 -0.73 5.16 -9.38
C LEU A 53 0.53 4.40 -9.74
N LEU A 54 1.15 4.72 -10.88
CA LEU A 54 2.44 4.18 -11.29
C LEU A 54 3.53 4.56 -10.29
N GLU A 55 3.59 5.83 -9.87
CA GLU A 55 4.52 6.33 -8.86
C GLU A 55 4.41 5.55 -7.53
N LYS A 56 3.18 5.34 -7.05
CA LYS A 56 2.93 4.55 -5.83
C LYS A 56 3.37 3.11 -5.96
N LEU A 57 3.10 2.47 -7.11
CA LEU A 57 3.50 1.09 -7.36
C LEU A 57 5.02 0.95 -7.41
N VAL A 58 5.70 1.82 -8.15
CA VAL A 58 7.17 1.82 -8.23
C VAL A 58 7.79 2.08 -6.86
N GLY A 59 7.29 3.05 -6.11
CA GLY A 59 7.76 3.34 -4.75
C GLY A 59 7.61 2.15 -3.80
N ALA A 60 6.43 1.50 -3.81
CA ALA A 60 6.17 0.34 -2.97
C ALA A 60 7.09 -0.85 -3.31
N PHE A 61 7.23 -1.18 -4.59
CA PHE A 61 8.08 -2.30 -5.01
C PHE A 61 9.57 -2.00 -4.84
N SER A 62 10.00 -0.75 -4.99
CA SER A 62 11.36 -0.33 -4.67
C SER A 62 11.68 -0.52 -3.19
N GLU A 63 10.75 -0.19 -2.29
CA GLU A 63 10.92 -0.43 -0.86
C GLU A 63 10.98 -1.93 -0.55
N LEU A 64 10.09 -2.73 -1.13
CA LEU A 64 10.11 -4.19 -0.94
C LEU A 64 11.43 -4.82 -1.42
N ARG A 65 11.99 -4.35 -2.55
CA ARG A 65 13.31 -4.80 -3.03
C ARG A 65 14.43 -4.43 -2.05
N ALA A 66 14.44 -3.20 -1.54
CA ALA A 66 15.43 -2.78 -0.56
C ALA A 66 15.35 -3.64 0.71
N MET A 67 14.14 -4.00 1.16
CA MET A 67 13.96 -4.93 2.28
C MET A 67 14.51 -6.33 1.99
N ALA A 68 14.44 -6.80 0.74
CA ALA A 68 15.04 -8.08 0.34
C ALA A 68 16.58 -8.00 0.32
N ASP A 69 17.13 -6.89 -0.17
CA ASP A 69 18.58 -6.64 -0.18
C ASP A 69 19.15 -6.55 1.25
N GLU A 70 18.38 -6.02 2.20
CA GLU A 70 18.69 -6.00 3.64
C GLU A 70 18.47 -7.37 4.34
N GLY A 71 17.88 -8.35 3.64
CA GLY A 71 17.57 -9.67 4.18
C GLY A 71 16.37 -9.72 5.12
N LEU A 72 15.53 -8.67 5.15
CA LEU A 72 14.30 -8.62 5.95
C LEU A 72 13.20 -9.51 5.35
N ILE A 73 13.18 -9.67 4.02
CA ILE A 73 12.31 -10.59 3.31
C ILE A 73 13.15 -11.52 2.42
N ALA A 74 12.69 -12.75 2.23
CA ALA A 74 13.47 -13.77 1.52
C ALA A 74 13.40 -13.65 -0.01
N TYR A 75 12.35 -13.04 -0.54
CA TYR A 75 12.09 -12.98 -1.98
C TYR A 75 12.15 -11.54 -2.48
N PRO A 76 13.01 -11.22 -3.46
CA PRO A 76 13.05 -9.91 -4.09
C PRO A 76 11.95 -9.80 -5.15
N TYR A 77 11.01 -8.88 -4.94
CA TYR A 77 9.95 -8.60 -5.92
C TYR A 77 10.50 -7.97 -7.19
N SER A 78 10.08 -8.47 -8.34
CA SER A 78 10.61 -8.11 -9.65
C SER A 78 9.84 -6.99 -10.33
N THR A 79 10.48 -6.26 -11.24
CA THR A 79 9.79 -5.33 -12.14
C THR A 79 8.70 -6.00 -12.97
N ARG A 80 8.80 -7.31 -13.24
CA ARG A 80 7.78 -8.07 -13.98
C ARG A 80 6.45 -8.12 -13.25
N GLU A 81 6.48 -8.20 -11.93
CA GLU A 81 5.26 -8.21 -11.10
C GLU A 81 4.55 -6.85 -11.19
N VAL A 82 5.30 -5.74 -11.14
CA VAL A 82 4.73 -4.39 -11.34
C VAL A 82 4.12 -4.24 -12.72
N VAL A 83 4.81 -4.71 -13.77
CA VAL A 83 4.30 -4.71 -15.14
C VAL A 83 3.01 -5.53 -15.25
N ALA A 84 2.92 -6.68 -14.56
CA ALA A 84 1.70 -7.49 -14.57
C ALA A 84 0.52 -6.73 -13.94
N ILE A 85 0.73 -6.03 -12.83
CA ILE A 85 -0.30 -5.20 -12.19
C ILE A 85 -0.74 -4.09 -13.15
N VAL A 86 0.20 -3.36 -13.75
CA VAL A 86 -0.10 -2.23 -14.64
C VAL A 86 -0.82 -2.70 -15.90
N LYS A 87 -0.43 -3.82 -16.50
CA LYS A 87 -1.13 -4.40 -17.65
C LYS A 87 -2.55 -4.81 -17.30
N HIS A 88 -2.76 -5.39 -16.13
CA HIS A 88 -4.09 -5.76 -15.67
C HIS A 88 -4.98 -4.53 -15.45
N LEU A 89 -4.46 -3.47 -14.83
CA LEU A 89 -5.20 -2.21 -14.64
C LEU A 89 -5.53 -1.53 -15.98
N GLN A 90 -4.65 -1.64 -16.97
CA GLN A 90 -4.88 -1.15 -18.32
C GLN A 90 -6.01 -1.91 -19.03
N GLU A 91 -6.08 -3.24 -18.84
CA GLU A 91 -7.12 -4.09 -19.45
C GLU A 91 -8.46 -4.00 -18.70
N PHE A 92 -8.41 -3.83 -17.37
CA PHE A 92 -9.57 -3.82 -16.47
C PHE A 92 -9.63 -2.52 -15.63
N PRO A 93 -10.00 -1.37 -16.23
CA PRO A 93 -9.97 -0.06 -15.55
C PRO A 93 -10.99 0.07 -14.40
N HIS A 94 -11.96 -0.84 -14.31
CA HIS A 94 -12.95 -0.87 -13.23
C HIS A 94 -12.46 -1.60 -11.98
N GLU A 95 -11.36 -2.34 -12.07
CA GLU A 95 -10.78 -3.02 -10.92
C GLU A 95 -9.89 -2.08 -10.10
N GLY A 96 -9.96 -2.23 -8.76
CA GLY A 96 -9.12 -1.46 -7.85
C GLY A 96 -7.71 -2.03 -7.76
N VAL A 97 -6.70 -1.14 -7.69
CA VAL A 97 -5.28 -1.51 -7.51
C VAL A 97 -5.05 -2.50 -6.36
N SER A 98 -5.81 -2.38 -5.27
CA SER A 98 -5.70 -3.25 -4.11
C SER A 98 -6.02 -4.71 -4.41
N SER A 99 -7.00 -4.95 -5.30
CA SER A 99 -7.40 -6.30 -5.70
C SER A 99 -6.30 -6.96 -6.54
N VAL A 100 -5.83 -6.22 -7.56
CA VAL A 100 -4.80 -6.69 -8.49
C VAL A 100 -3.47 -6.92 -7.77
N ALA A 101 -3.07 -5.99 -6.89
CA ALA A 101 -1.86 -6.14 -6.09
C ALA A 101 -1.94 -7.38 -5.20
N ARG A 102 -3.09 -7.66 -4.58
CA ARG A 102 -3.28 -8.87 -3.77
C ARG A 102 -3.04 -10.15 -4.56
N ASN A 103 -3.56 -10.25 -5.78
CA ASN A 103 -3.35 -11.42 -6.64
C ASN A 103 -1.87 -11.71 -6.89
N VAL A 104 -1.02 -10.67 -6.98
CA VAL A 104 0.44 -10.83 -7.11
C VAL A 104 1.07 -11.35 -5.82
N PHE A 105 0.56 -10.93 -4.66
CA PHE A 105 1.06 -11.36 -3.34
C PHE A 105 0.39 -12.65 -2.82
N ASP A 106 -0.54 -13.27 -3.56
CA ASP A 106 -1.21 -14.49 -3.12
C ASP A 106 -0.24 -15.66 -2.92
N PHE A 107 0.90 -15.66 -3.61
CA PHE A 107 1.98 -16.63 -3.39
C PHE A 107 2.54 -16.58 -1.96
N ASP A 108 2.49 -15.41 -1.31
CA ASP A 108 2.99 -15.18 0.05
C ASP A 108 1.95 -15.51 1.14
N THR A 109 0.75 -16.00 0.77
CA THR A 109 -0.36 -16.28 1.71
C THR A 109 0.02 -17.24 2.84
N HIS A 110 0.98 -18.13 2.60
CA HIS A 110 1.43 -19.12 3.59
C HIS A 110 2.35 -18.53 4.67
N ASN A 111 2.80 -17.27 4.52
CA ASN A 111 3.62 -16.57 5.49
C ASN A 111 2.86 -15.33 6.02
N PRO A 112 2.15 -15.43 7.15
CA PRO A 112 1.35 -14.34 7.68
C PRO A 112 2.19 -13.14 8.11
N ASP A 113 3.43 -13.36 8.57
CA ASP A 113 4.33 -12.29 8.99
C ASP A 113 4.81 -11.48 7.77
N LEU A 114 5.17 -12.16 6.69
CA LEU A 114 5.53 -11.54 5.42
C LEU A 114 4.35 -10.73 4.85
N LEU A 115 3.14 -11.28 4.88
CA LEU A 115 1.94 -10.55 4.46
C LEU A 115 1.73 -9.25 5.25
N GLN A 116 1.97 -9.25 6.56
CA GLN A 116 1.85 -8.02 7.36
C GLN A 116 2.87 -6.96 6.95
N VAL A 117 4.10 -7.39 6.62
CA VAL A 117 5.15 -6.50 6.12
C VAL A 117 4.73 -5.90 4.78
N ILE A 118 4.32 -6.74 3.83
CA ILE A 118 3.85 -6.30 2.50
C ILE A 118 2.69 -5.31 2.65
N MET A 119 1.68 -5.65 3.46
CA MET A 119 0.54 -4.77 3.71
C MET A 119 0.98 -3.42 4.28
N ARG A 120 1.93 -3.41 5.23
CA ARG A 120 2.44 -2.17 5.82
C ARG A 120 3.14 -1.29 4.79
N VAL A 121 3.94 -1.88 3.91
CA VAL A 121 4.62 -1.14 2.82
C VAL A 121 3.58 -0.57 1.85
N LEU A 122 2.64 -1.40 1.37
CA LEU A 122 1.59 -0.95 0.46
C LEU A 122 0.76 0.19 1.05
N HIS A 123 0.40 0.11 2.34
CA HIS A 123 -0.33 1.17 3.04
C HIS A 123 0.47 2.47 3.13
N ARG A 124 1.79 2.39 3.38
CA ARG A 124 2.66 3.57 3.43
C ARG A 124 2.70 4.32 2.09
N HIS A 125 2.66 3.58 0.98
CA HIS A 125 2.57 4.15 -0.37
C HIS A 125 1.13 4.47 -0.80
N GLY A 126 0.14 4.33 0.09
CA GLY A 126 -1.25 4.71 -0.18
C GLY A 126 -1.99 3.74 -1.10
N ILE A 127 -1.62 2.45 -1.08
CA ILE A 127 -2.31 1.34 -1.74
C ILE A 127 -3.07 0.55 -0.65
N PRO A 128 -4.41 0.61 -0.59
CA PRO A 128 -5.16 -0.02 0.49
C PRO A 128 -5.30 -1.53 0.27
N ALA A 129 -4.21 -2.28 0.49
CA ALA A 129 -4.21 -3.74 0.41
C ALA A 129 -4.81 -4.37 1.69
N GLY A 130 -5.74 -5.31 1.54
CA GLY A 130 -6.37 -6.01 2.68
C GLY A 130 -7.72 -5.46 3.15
N ALA A 131 -8.19 -4.34 2.58
CA ALA A 131 -9.58 -3.92 2.76
C ALA A 131 -10.48 -4.76 1.84
N SER A 132 -11.23 -5.70 2.41
CA SER A 132 -12.34 -6.32 1.71
C SER A 132 -13.47 -5.30 1.57
N SER A 133 -14.21 -5.31 0.46
CA SER A 133 -15.47 -4.52 0.36
C SER A 133 -16.44 -4.87 1.49
N SER A 134 -16.38 -6.09 2.03
CA SER A 134 -17.14 -6.52 3.21
C SER A 134 -16.62 -6.00 4.55
N SER A 135 -15.40 -5.46 4.62
CA SER A 135 -14.77 -4.95 5.84
C SER A 135 -14.77 -3.42 5.95
N VAL A 136 -15.32 -2.71 4.97
CA VAL A 136 -15.45 -1.25 5.00
C VAL A 136 -16.73 -0.88 5.74
N ARG A 137 -16.61 -0.49 7.01
CA ARG A 137 -17.71 0.13 7.76
C ARG A 137 -17.75 1.61 7.40
N LEU A 138 -18.68 2.00 6.54
CA LEU A 138 -18.97 3.41 6.29
C LEU A 138 -19.50 4.04 7.58
N SER A 139 -19.01 5.24 7.90
CA SER A 139 -19.61 6.04 8.98
C SER A 139 -21.06 6.37 8.62
N PRO A 140 -21.99 6.42 9.59
CA PRO A 140 -23.34 6.91 9.32
C PRO A 140 -23.26 8.31 8.72
N GLN A 141 -23.98 8.54 7.61
CA GLN A 141 -24.19 9.89 7.11
C GLN A 141 -25.13 10.61 8.09
N TYR A 142 -24.63 11.69 8.69
CA TYR A 142 -25.45 12.61 9.47
C TYR A 142 -25.75 13.84 8.59
N PRO A 143 -27.02 14.25 8.45
CA PRO A 143 -27.33 15.50 7.80
C PRO A 143 -26.65 16.63 8.58
N LEU A 144 -26.04 17.57 7.85
CA LEU A 144 -25.49 18.76 8.48
C LEU A 144 -26.65 19.50 9.16
N PRO A 145 -26.47 19.99 10.41
CA PRO A 145 -27.48 20.80 11.07
C PRO A 145 -27.79 22.04 10.23
N ALA A 146 -29.00 22.56 10.36
CA ALA A 146 -29.39 23.79 9.67
C ALA A 146 -28.37 24.90 9.95
N LEU A 147 -27.98 25.63 8.90
CA LEU A 147 -27.10 26.79 9.01
C LEU A 147 -27.72 27.78 10.01
N GLN A 148 -27.07 27.96 11.14
CA GLN A 148 -27.47 28.91 12.17
C GLN A 148 -26.35 29.92 12.37
N GLN A 149 -26.70 31.20 12.38
CA GLN A 149 -25.76 32.27 12.67
C GLN A 149 -25.35 32.18 14.14
N ILE A 150 -24.14 31.67 14.40
CA ILE A 150 -23.59 31.47 15.75
C ILE A 150 -22.93 32.72 16.35
N GLY A 151 -22.76 33.77 15.54
CA GLY A 151 -22.16 35.02 15.99
C GLY A 151 -22.00 36.02 14.85
N GLN A 152 -21.67 37.26 15.19
CA GLN A 152 -21.31 38.31 14.25
C GLN A 152 -19.93 38.84 14.62
N TRP A 153 -19.07 38.97 13.61
CA TRP A 153 -17.79 39.62 13.80
C TRP A 153 -18.01 41.13 13.78
N ILE A 154 -17.70 41.79 14.90
CA ILE A 154 -17.68 43.25 14.99
C ILE A 154 -16.22 43.68 15.02
N VAL A 155 -15.81 44.45 14.01
CA VAL A 155 -14.49 45.07 13.99
C VAL A 155 -14.53 46.29 14.92
N LYS A 156 -13.92 46.17 16.11
CA LYS A 156 -13.70 47.33 16.99
C LYS A 156 -12.53 48.14 16.44
N THR A 157 -12.75 49.41 16.11
CA THR A 157 -11.72 50.36 15.64
C THR A 157 -10.93 51.03 16.76
N ASP A 158 -11.01 50.51 17.99
CA ASP A 158 -10.21 51.01 19.11
C ASP A 158 -9.11 50.02 19.48
N ASN A 159 -7.93 50.58 19.73
CA ASN A 159 -6.62 49.94 19.78
C ASN A 159 -6.38 48.98 20.98
N ALA A 160 -7.39 48.22 21.41
CA ALA A 160 -7.28 47.21 22.46
C ALA A 160 -8.08 45.95 22.08
N MET A 161 -7.36 44.85 21.86
CA MET A 161 -7.95 43.55 21.58
C MET A 161 -8.48 42.89 22.85
N THR A 162 -9.80 42.86 23.00
CA THR A 162 -10.48 41.90 23.88
C THR A 162 -11.54 41.15 23.08
N LEU A 163 -11.39 39.82 23.04
CA LEU A 163 -12.36 38.88 22.50
C LEU A 163 -13.42 38.62 23.58
N ASP A 164 -14.61 39.17 23.40
CA ASP A 164 -15.80 38.74 24.15
C ASP A 164 -16.32 37.45 23.53
N CYS A 165 -15.85 36.31 24.05
CA CYS A 165 -16.34 35.00 23.68
C CYS A 165 -17.72 34.77 24.32
N HIS A 166 -18.80 35.15 23.65
CA HIS A 166 -20.13 34.67 24.06
C HIS A 166 -20.20 33.16 23.82
N HIS A 167 -20.59 32.44 24.88
CA HIS A 167 -20.69 30.97 24.96
C HIS A 167 -21.19 30.32 23.67
N LEU A 168 -20.34 29.53 23.04
CA LEU A 168 -20.74 28.60 21.97
C LEU A 168 -21.74 27.59 22.56
N PRO A 169 -22.96 27.44 22.01
CA PRO A 169 -23.95 26.49 22.51
C PRO A 169 -23.69 25.05 21.99
N VAL A 170 -22.45 24.70 21.68
CA VAL A 170 -22.11 23.36 21.20
C VAL A 170 -21.64 22.51 22.37
N ALA A 171 -22.59 21.86 23.05
CA ALA A 171 -22.25 20.68 23.83
C ALA A 171 -21.87 19.56 22.85
N LEU A 172 -20.61 19.53 22.42
CA LEU A 172 -20.04 18.38 21.72
C LEU A 172 -20.07 17.19 22.69
N LYS A 173 -21.14 16.40 22.66
CA LYS A 173 -21.14 15.05 23.22
C LYS A 173 -20.27 14.20 22.31
N PHE A 174 -18.96 14.24 22.52
CA PHE A 174 -18.09 13.18 22.04
C PHE A 174 -18.46 11.91 22.81
N VAL A 175 -19.18 10.99 22.15
CA VAL A 175 -19.21 9.61 22.61
C VAL A 175 -17.86 9.02 22.22
N VAL A 176 -16.88 9.16 23.12
CA VAL A 176 -15.70 8.29 23.10
C VAL A 176 -16.24 6.90 23.43
N ARG A 177 -16.37 6.03 22.43
CA ARG A 177 -16.53 4.60 22.71
C ARG A 177 -15.18 4.12 23.22
N ASP A 178 -15.11 3.88 24.52
CA ASP A 178 -13.96 3.21 25.12
C ASP A 178 -13.73 1.86 24.45
N HIS A 179 -12.55 1.70 23.87
CA HIS A 179 -12.08 0.48 23.21
C HIS A 179 -11.67 -0.62 24.21
N GLN A 180 -12.32 -0.70 25.38
CA GLN A 180 -11.98 -1.65 26.45
C GLN A 180 -13.00 -2.79 26.64
N GLU A 181 -14.19 -2.73 26.02
CA GLU A 181 -15.24 -3.76 26.19
C GLU A 181 -15.23 -4.91 25.16
N ALA A 182 -14.12 -5.13 24.44
CA ALA A 182 -13.99 -6.24 23.48
C ALA A 182 -13.19 -7.45 24.00
N LEU A 183 -12.78 -7.46 25.28
CA LEU A 183 -11.93 -8.54 25.84
C LEU A 183 -12.57 -9.36 26.97
N GLN A 184 -13.88 -9.25 27.20
CA GLN A 184 -14.57 -10.20 28.07
C GLN A 184 -15.77 -10.79 27.33
N GLN A 185 -15.83 -12.14 27.36
CA GLN A 185 -16.93 -12.99 26.89
C GLN A 185 -16.84 -13.45 25.42
N ASN A 186 -15.89 -14.34 25.15
CA ASN A 186 -16.21 -15.66 24.57
C ASN A 186 -14.99 -16.59 24.57
N TRP A 187 -14.66 -17.15 25.74
CA TRP A 187 -13.94 -18.41 25.87
C TRP A 187 -14.81 -19.36 26.68
N ILE A 188 -15.72 -20.06 26.00
CA ILE A 188 -16.34 -21.29 26.51
C ILE A 188 -16.18 -22.35 25.41
N TRP A 189 -15.14 -23.17 25.54
CA TRP A 189 -15.18 -24.56 25.08
C TRP A 189 -15.12 -25.46 26.33
N ARG A 190 -16.12 -26.33 26.45
CA ARG A 190 -16.24 -27.34 27.50
C ARG A 190 -15.08 -28.35 27.44
N ARG A 191 -14.59 -28.77 28.61
CA ARG A 191 -14.39 -30.19 28.92
C ARG A 191 -15.06 -30.49 30.26
N SER A 192 -15.97 -31.45 30.23
CA SER A 192 -16.49 -32.14 31.40
C SER A 192 -15.84 -33.52 31.45
N MET A 193 -15.47 -33.92 32.67
CA MET A 193 -14.97 -35.25 33.09
C MET A 193 -13.56 -35.64 32.63
#